data_AF-A0A4V1SRL0-F1
#
_entry.id   AF-A0A4V1SRL0-F1
#
_cell.length_a   1.000
_cell.length_b   1.000
_cell.length_c   1.000
_cell.angle_alpha   90.00
_cell.angle_beta   90.00
_cell.angle_gamma   90.00
#
_symmetry.space_group_name_H-M   'P 1'
#
loop_
_entity.id
_entity.type
_entity.pdbx_description
1 polymer ?
#
loop_
_entity_poly.entity_id
_entity_poly.type
_entity_poly.pdbx_seq_one_letter_code
_entity_poly.pdbx_strand_id
1 'polypeptide(L)'
;YWFSITDEEQQFRFHMRIEDPLKQWKLSPMDVESRRRWEDYTRAKEAMLEHTHIPEAPWWVVEAVDKKKARLNCIAHLLEQIPYEDVPKSPVVLPERVRHADYERHPVPPELYVPDRY
;
A
#
# COMPACT_ATOMS: atom_id res chain seq x y z
N TYR A 1 9.30 9.45 8.00
CA TYR A 1 8.34 8.64 8.79
C TYR A 1 8.96 7.29 9.12
N TRP A 2 8.84 6.83 10.36
CA TRP A 2 9.26 5.51 10.83
C TRP A 2 8.03 4.69 11.25
N PHE A 3 7.77 3.56 10.59
CA PHE A 3 6.63 2.69 10.92
C PHE A 3 7.04 1.69 12.00
N SER A 4 6.53 1.87 13.21
CA SER A 4 6.87 1.06 14.37
C SER A 4 5.86 -0.08 14.56
N ILE A 5 6.36 -1.31 14.70
CA ILE A 5 5.57 -2.48 15.07
C ILE A 5 6.23 -3.16 16.27
N THR A 6 5.45 -3.94 17.02
CA THR A 6 6.01 -4.78 18.07
C THR A 6 6.70 -6.01 17.47
N ASP A 7 7.54 -6.67 18.28
CA ASP A 7 8.23 -7.90 17.88
C ASP A 7 7.23 -9.02 17.56
N GLU A 8 6.16 -9.13 18.34
CA GLU A 8 5.10 -10.11 18.16
C GLU A 8 4.36 -9.89 16.83
N GLU A 9 4.04 -8.65 16.50
CA GLU A 9 3.39 -8.32 15.22
C GLU A 9 4.34 -8.56 14.04
N GLN A 10 5.64 -8.30 14.21
CA GLN A 10 6.62 -8.62 13.18
C GLN A 10 6.67 -10.13 12.93
N GLN A 11 6.77 -10.94 13.99
CA GLN A 11 6.79 -12.40 13.92
C GLN A 11 5.50 -12.95 13.28
N PHE A 12 4.34 -12.45 13.69
CA PHE A 12 3.05 -12.82 13.10
C PHE A 12 3.03 -12.54 11.59
N ARG A 13 3.50 -11.36 11.16
CA ARG A 13 3.58 -11.01 9.73
C ARG A 13 4.54 -11.91 8.96
N PHE A 14 5.62 -12.37 9.58
CA PHE A 14 6.53 -13.33 8.95
C PHE A 14 5.85 -14.66 8.69
N HIS A 15 5.15 -15.22 9.68
CA HIS A 15 4.42 -16.49 9.53
C HIS A 15 3.35 -16.38 8.45
N MET A 16 2.56 -15.30 8.48
CA MET A 16 1.56 -15.01 7.44
C MET A 16 2.16 -14.87 6.02
N ARG A 17 3.43 -14.51 5.88
CA ARG A 17 4.10 -14.45 4.55
C ARG A 17 4.65 -15.81 4.12
N ILE A 18 5.07 -16.64 5.08
CA ILE A 18 5.57 -18.00 4.82
C ILE A 18 4.42 -18.89 4.35
N GLU A 19 3.23 -18.75 4.97
CA GLU A 19 2.07 -19.61 4.70
C GLU A 19 1.24 -19.16 3.49
N ASP A 20 1.35 -17.90 3.05
CA ASP A 20 0.56 -17.34 1.95
C ASP A 20 1.37 -17.24 0.65
N PRO A 21 1.07 -18.07 -0.38
CA PRO A 21 1.79 -18.07 -1.65
C PRO A 21 1.78 -16.72 -2.38
N LEU A 22 0.75 -15.88 -2.17
CA LEU A 22 0.65 -14.55 -2.80
C LEU A 22 1.55 -13.51 -2.13
N LYS A 23 2.08 -13.82 -0.93
CA LYS A 23 2.93 -12.92 -0.14
C LYS A 23 4.36 -13.43 0.02
N GLN A 24 4.63 -14.69 -0.31
CA GLN A 24 5.92 -15.33 -0.08
C GLN A 24 7.09 -14.62 -0.78
N TRP A 25 6.86 -14.03 -1.95
CA TRP A 25 7.88 -13.25 -2.68
C TRP A 25 8.40 -12.02 -1.89
N LYS A 26 7.70 -11.59 -0.83
CA LYS A 26 8.12 -10.49 0.06
C LYS A 26 9.09 -10.92 1.15
N LEU A 27 9.54 -12.17 1.14
CA LEU A 27 10.54 -12.69 2.05
C LEU A 27 11.87 -12.81 1.33
N SER A 28 12.88 -12.12 1.86
CA SER A 28 14.27 -12.27 1.48
C SER A 28 15.07 -12.96 2.58
N PRO A 29 16.24 -13.53 2.27
CA PRO A 29 17.16 -14.05 3.30
C PRO A 29 17.52 -13.00 4.36
N MET A 30 17.61 -11.73 3.97
CA MET A 30 17.89 -10.62 4.88
C MET A 30 16.75 -10.41 5.89
N ASP A 31 15.50 -10.58 5.49
CA ASP A 31 14.37 -10.42 6.40
C ASP A 31 14.39 -11.47 7.51
N VAL A 32 14.82 -12.70 7.22
CA VAL A 32 14.96 -13.76 8.22
C VAL A 32 16.10 -13.44 9.20
N GLU A 33 17.26 -12.97 8.70
CA GLU A 33 18.34 -12.52 9.58
C GLU A 33 17.95 -11.29 10.41
N SER A 34 17.09 -10.41 9.87
CA SER A 34 16.65 -9.20 10.57
C SER A 34 15.89 -9.52 11.85
N ARG A 35 15.16 -10.64 11.88
CA ARG A 35 14.47 -11.13 13.08
C ARG A 35 15.43 -11.45 14.21
N ARG A 36 16.59 -12.07 13.91
CA ARG A 36 17.64 -12.38 14.89
C ARG A 36 18.33 -11.11 15.42
N ARG A 37 18.38 -10.06 14.60
CA ARG A 37 19.05 -8.79 14.88
C ARG A 37 18.10 -7.70 15.38
N TRP A 38 16.95 -8.07 15.95
CA TRP A 38 15.92 -7.12 16.40
C TRP A 38 16.48 -5.99 17.26
N GLU A 39 17.31 -6.33 18.25
CA GLU A 39 17.93 -5.35 19.14
C GLU A 39 18.96 -4.46 18.41
N ASP A 40 19.73 -5.03 17.50
CA ASP A 40 20.70 -4.25 16.69
C ASP A 40 19.98 -3.22 15.82
N TYR A 41 18.87 -3.60 15.19
CA TYR A 41 18.01 -2.68 14.44
C TYR A 41 17.36 -1.63 15.35
N THR A 42 17.00 -1.99 16.57
CA THR A 42 16.42 -1.07 17.55
C THR A 42 17.43 0.00 17.95
N ARG A 43 18.68 -0.40 18.27
CA ARG A 43 19.78 0.54 18.57
C ARG A 43 20.10 1.42 17.38
N ALA A 44 20.16 0.86 16.17
CA ALA A 44 20.42 1.63 14.96
C ALA A 44 19.31 2.67 14.68
N LYS A 45 18.04 2.30 14.87
CA LYS A 45 16.90 3.22 14.78
C LYS A 45 17.03 4.35 15.80
N GLU A 46 17.31 4.04 17.06
CA GLU A 46 17.43 5.05 18.13
C GLU A 46 18.54 6.05 17.82
N ALA A 47 19.72 5.57 17.45
CA ALA A 47 20.83 6.43 17.05
C ALA A 47 20.48 7.29 15.83
N MET A 48 19.81 6.72 14.81
CA MET A 48 19.35 7.47 13.63
C MET A 48 18.38 8.59 14.03
N LEU A 49 17.37 8.29 14.84
CA LEU A 49 16.38 9.28 15.28
C LEU A 49 17.03 10.39 16.11
N GLU A 50 17.93 10.05 17.02
CA GLU A 50 18.66 11.01 17.85
C GLU A 50 19.50 11.99 17.02
N HIS A 51 20.22 11.49 16.01
CA HIS A 51 21.20 12.30 15.27
C HIS A 51 20.60 13.02 14.05
N THR A 52 19.46 12.56 13.54
CA THR A 52 18.91 13.05 12.26
C THR A 52 17.51 13.66 12.37
N HIS A 53 16.89 13.66 13.56
CA HIS A 53 15.67 14.41 13.81
C HIS A 53 15.99 15.89 14.00
N ILE A 54 15.82 16.68 12.94
CA ILE A 54 16.07 18.13 12.95
C ILE A 54 14.80 18.92 12.59
N PRO A 55 14.68 20.20 13.02
CA PRO A 55 13.48 21.00 12.76
C PRO A 55 13.08 21.12 11.28
N GLU A 56 14.06 21.14 10.37
CA GLU A 56 13.84 21.25 8.93
C GLU A 56 13.44 19.92 8.28
N ALA A 57 13.70 18.80 8.95
CA ALA A 57 13.44 17.44 8.46
C ALA A 57 13.07 16.50 9.62
N PRO A 58 11.91 16.69 10.26
CA PRO A 58 11.53 15.91 11.43
C PRO A 58 11.21 14.46 11.05
N TRP A 59 11.65 13.54 11.91
CA TRP A 59 11.16 12.17 11.91
C TRP A 59 9.83 12.05 12.67
N TRP A 60 8.83 11.44 12.01
CA TRP A 60 7.54 11.10 12.60
C TRP A 60 7.41 9.58 12.78
N VAL A 61 7.11 9.13 14.00
CA VAL A 61 6.87 7.71 14.30
C VAL A 61 5.39 7.39 14.11
N VAL A 62 5.09 6.35 13.33
CA VAL A 62 3.73 5.88 13.05
C VAL A 62 3.55 4.50 13.68
N GLU A 63 2.58 4.37 14.59
CA GLU A 63 2.19 3.08 15.14
C GLU A 63 1.54 2.20 14.06
N ALA A 64 2.25 1.15 13.67
CA ALA A 64 1.99 0.39 12.45
C ALA A 64 1.46 -1.03 12.70
N VAL A 65 1.08 -1.36 13.94
CA VAL A 65 0.50 -2.67 14.30
C VAL A 65 -0.81 -2.86 13.54
N ASP A 66 -1.74 -1.91 13.61
CA ASP A 66 -2.91 -1.86 12.73
C ASP A 66 -2.54 -1.17 11.40
N LYS A 67 -2.39 -1.97 10.33
CA LYS A 67 -2.02 -1.47 9.00
C LYS A 67 -3.00 -0.43 8.44
N LYS A 68 -4.30 -0.56 8.72
CA LYS A 68 -5.31 0.36 8.16
C LYS A 68 -5.24 1.71 8.86
N LYS A 69 -5.21 1.70 10.20
CA LYS A 69 -5.06 2.94 10.99
C LYS A 69 -3.75 3.64 10.69
N ALA A 70 -2.64 2.90 10.61
CA ALA A 70 -1.33 3.47 10.28
C ALA A 70 -1.31 4.21 8.94
N ARG A 71 -1.98 3.64 7.91
CA ARG A 71 -2.11 4.28 6.60
C ARG A 71 -2.93 5.57 6.69
N LEU A 72 -4.09 5.53 7.35
CA LEU A 72 -4.95 6.69 7.51
C LEU A 72 -4.25 7.82 8.28
N ASN A 73 -3.62 7.51 9.40
CA ASN A 73 -2.89 8.48 10.21
C ASN A 73 -1.70 9.07 9.47
N CYS A 74 -0.92 8.25 8.75
CA CYS A 74 0.22 8.74 7.97
C CYS A 74 -0.24 9.68 6.84
N ILE A 75 -1.30 9.32 6.12
CA ILE A 75 -1.85 10.15 5.04
C ILE A 75 -2.42 11.46 5.60
N ALA A 76 -3.22 11.38 6.67
CA ALA A 76 -3.81 12.55 7.31
C ALA A 76 -2.73 13.53 7.80
N HIS A 77 -1.74 13.03 8.56
CA HIS A 77 -0.63 13.86 9.04
C HIS A 77 0.14 14.50 7.87
N LEU A 78 0.42 13.75 6.80
CA LEU A 78 1.13 14.30 5.64
C LEU A 78 0.34 15.44 4.98
N LEU A 79 -0.96 15.25 4.81
CA LEU A 79 -1.86 16.25 4.24
C LEU A 79 -1.93 17.51 5.11
N GLU A 80 -1.92 17.37 6.44
CA GLU A 80 -1.89 18.51 7.37
C GLU A 80 -0.58 19.33 7.28
N GLN A 81 0.52 18.75 6.81
CA GLN A 81 1.78 19.47 6.63
C GLN A 81 1.83 20.32 5.36
N ILE A 82 0.94 20.08 4.41
CA ILE A 82 0.94 20.74 3.10
C ILE A 82 -0.27 21.67 3.05
N PRO A 83 -0.10 22.98 2.83
CA PRO A 83 -1.24 23.86 2.59
C PRO A 83 -1.82 23.52 1.22
N TYR A 84 -2.85 22.68 1.19
CA TYR A 84 -3.59 22.35 -0.03
C TYR A 84 -5.00 22.91 0.03
N GLU A 85 -5.53 23.20 -1.15
CA GLU A 85 -6.90 23.65 -1.35
C GLU A 85 -7.67 22.66 -2.22
N ASP A 86 -8.99 22.75 -2.18
CA ASP A 86 -9.83 21.93 -3.05
C ASP A 86 -9.64 22.34 -4.50
N VAL A 87 -9.22 21.37 -5.32
CA VAL A 87 -9.14 21.57 -6.77
C VAL A 87 -10.53 21.34 -7.37
N PRO A 88 -11.12 22.33 -8.06
CA PRO A 88 -12.42 22.16 -8.70
C PRO A 88 -12.34 21.06 -9.76
N LYS A 89 -13.22 20.06 -9.63
CA LYS A 89 -13.33 18.96 -10.60
C LYS A 89 -14.40 19.31 -11.62
N SER A 90 -14.05 19.28 -12.91
CA SER A 90 -15.05 19.36 -13.98
C SER A 90 -16.02 18.18 -13.88
N PRO A 91 -17.33 18.40 -14.03
CA PRO A 91 -18.29 17.31 -14.05
C PRO A 91 -18.00 16.39 -15.24
N VAL A 92 -17.94 15.09 -14.99
CA VAL A 92 -17.86 14.09 -16.06
C VAL A 92 -19.27 13.88 -16.60
N VAL A 93 -19.56 14.43 -17.77
CA VAL A 93 -20.82 14.18 -18.47
C VAL A 93 -20.60 13.03 -19.44
N LEU A 94 -21.28 11.91 -19.19
CA LEU A 94 -21.33 10.83 -20.17
C LEU A 94 -22.20 11.30 -21.35
N PRO A 95 -21.68 11.40 -22.57
CA PRO A 95 -22.50 11.77 -23.72
C PRO A 95 -23.57 10.69 -23.98
N GLU A 96 -24.68 11.09 -24.58
CA GLU A 96 -25.66 10.13 -25.08
C GLU A 96 -25.01 9.16 -26.07
N ARG A 97 -25.44 7.90 -26.02
CA ARG A 97 -25.00 6.91 -26.98
C ARG A 97 -25.48 7.32 -28.38
N VAL A 98 -24.53 7.59 -29.28
CA VAL A 98 -24.82 7.76 -30.70
C VAL A 98 -25.31 6.42 -31.27
N ARG A 99 -26.52 6.41 -31.84
CA ARG A 99 -27.05 5.26 -32.57
C ARG A 99 -27.03 5.56 -34.06
N HIS A 100 -26.34 4.71 -34.80
CA HIS A 100 -26.32 4.70 -36.25
C HIS A 100 -27.44 3.77 -36.72
N ALA A 101 -28.38 4.29 -37.52
CA ALA A 101 -29.51 3.51 -38.03
C ALA A 101 -29.08 2.43 -39.03
N ASP A 102 -27.92 2.63 -39.66
CA ASP A 102 -27.23 1.74 -40.59
C ASP A 102 -26.36 0.67 -39.89
N TYR A 103 -26.25 0.71 -38.56
CA TYR A 103 -25.45 -0.24 -37.80
C TYR A 103 -26.32 -1.34 -37.17
N GLU A 104 -26.16 -2.57 -37.67
CA GLU A 104 -26.67 -3.78 -37.02
C GLU A 104 -25.53 -4.54 -36.35
N ARG A 105 -25.69 -4.87 -35.06
CA ARG A 105 -24.76 -5.76 -34.36
C ARG A 105 -25.06 -7.20 -34.77
N HIS A 106 -24.21 -7.77 -35.61
CA HIS A 106 -24.29 -9.19 -35.90
C HIS A 106 -23.89 -10.03 -34.68
N PRO A 107 -24.52 -11.21 -34.48
CA PRO A 107 -24.07 -12.17 -33.48
C PRO A 107 -22.61 -12.53 -33.74
N VAL A 108 -21.80 -12.57 -32.68
CA VAL A 108 -20.43 -13.08 -32.79
C VAL A 108 -20.51 -14.55 -33.18
N PRO A 109 -19.71 -15.03 -34.17
CA PRO A 109 -19.62 -16.45 -34.51
C PRO A 109 -19.37 -17.35 -33.29
N PRO A 110 -20.05 -18.52 -33.17
CA PRO A 110 -19.88 -19.46 -32.06
C PRO A 110 -18.42 -19.87 -31.80
N GLU A 111 -17.62 -20.00 -32.86
CA GLU A 111 -16.19 -20.36 -32.84
C GLU A 111 -15.27 -19.32 -32.18
N LEU A 112 -15.73 -18.07 -32.06
CA LEU A 112 -14.98 -17.00 -31.40
C LEU A 112 -15.27 -16.91 -29.90
N TYR A 113 -16.29 -17.62 -29.41
CA TYR A 113 -16.53 -17.72 -27.98
C TYR A 113 -15.58 -18.75 -27.37
N VAL A 114 -14.91 -18.37 -26.29
CA VAL A 114 -14.17 -19.31 -25.46
C VAL A 114 -15.18 -20.30 -24.86
N PRO A 115 -14.97 -21.62 -24.98
CA PRO A 115 -15.87 -22.61 -24.39
C PRO A 115 -16.02 -22.40 -22.89
N ASP A 116 -17.26 -22.35 -22.43
CA ASP A 116 -17.52 -22.24 -21.00
C ASP A 116 -17.15 -23.55 -20.29
N ARG A 117 -16.38 -23.44 -19.21
CA ARG A 117 -15.74 -24.59 -18.55
C ARG A 117 -16.08 -24.70 -17.06
N TYR A 118 -16.74 -23.70 -16.48
CA TYR A 118 -17.06 -23.65 -15.04
C TYR A 118 -18.50 -23.22 -14.79
#